data_AF-A0AAU7HRB3-F1
#
_entry.id   AF-A0AAU7HRB3-F1
#
_cell.length_a   1.000
_cell.length_b   1.000
_cell.length_c   1.000
_cell.angle_alpha   90.00
_cell.angle_beta   90.00
_cell.angle_gamma   90.00
#
_symmetry.space_group_name_H-M   'P 1'
#
loop_
_entity.id
_entity.type
_entity.pdbx_description
1 polymer ?
#
loop_
_entity_poly.entity_id
_entity_poly.type
_entity_poly.pdbx_seq_one_letter_code
_entity_poly.pdbx_strand_id
1 'polypeptide(L)'
;MGIKADIQSLSPSALIELFELDMSNTTSGGKLFFHAGTNELMEPVVWQGVSYEPWPIKASGFDKTGQGTLPRPKIQVSNFAGTVSAEVQANDDLVGCRIIRKMTLARFLDAANFKDGNPTADPNQHFPDEMWFIEQKTLETHEVVEFELSSVFDLMGVQLPYRQIIKNTCPWKYRGPECGYTGPYFDKNNQQTTMSGADYCTKRYDSCNARRNYFANGVIHFGGFIGATRYG
;
A
#
# COMPACT_ATOMS: atom_id res chain seq x y z
N MET A 1 19.83 -14.45 17.58
CA MET A 1 20.43 -13.40 16.73
C MET A 1 19.34 -12.93 15.78
N GLY A 2 19.03 -11.64 15.73
CA GLY A 2 17.94 -11.12 14.89
C GLY A 2 18.36 -10.88 13.44
N ILE A 3 17.39 -10.72 12.54
CA ILE A 3 17.60 -10.62 11.09
C ILE A 3 18.58 -9.51 10.68
N LYS A 4 18.58 -8.37 11.37
CA LYS A 4 19.51 -7.25 11.08
C LYS A 4 20.97 -7.60 11.36
N ALA A 5 21.23 -8.32 12.46
CA ALA A 5 22.58 -8.73 12.83
C ALA A 5 23.08 -9.88 11.94
N ASP A 6 22.16 -10.69 11.45
CA ASP A 6 22.43 -11.83 10.58
C ASP A 6 22.90 -11.40 9.18
N ILE A 7 22.20 -10.47 8.53
CA ILE A 7 22.57 -9.94 7.21
C ILE A 7 23.98 -9.33 7.23
N GLN A 8 24.42 -8.82 8.38
CA GLN A 8 25.75 -8.23 8.58
C GLN A 8 26.81 -9.26 8.98
N SER A 9 26.45 -10.53 9.14
CA SER A 9 27.37 -11.60 9.51
C SER A 9 28.22 -12.05 8.31
N LEU A 10 29.32 -12.75 8.60
CA LEU A 10 30.25 -13.26 7.58
C LEU A 10 29.67 -14.42 6.75
N SER A 11 28.61 -15.06 7.25
CA SER A 11 27.96 -16.21 6.64
C SER A 11 26.45 -16.14 6.88
N PRO A 12 25.74 -15.20 6.24
CA PRO A 12 24.31 -15.05 6.40
C PRO A 12 23.60 -16.31 5.89
N SER A 13 22.46 -16.62 6.51
CA SER A 13 21.61 -17.71 6.01
C SER A 13 20.99 -17.32 4.66
N ALA A 14 20.57 -18.31 3.86
CA ALA A 14 20.00 -18.05 2.54
C ALA A 14 18.76 -17.15 2.65
N LEU A 15 18.66 -16.14 1.77
CA LEU A 15 17.46 -15.32 1.64
C LEU A 15 16.36 -16.14 0.98
N ILE A 16 15.20 -16.20 1.62
CA ILE A 16 14.01 -16.87 1.12
C ILE A 16 13.00 -15.81 0.71
N GLU A 17 12.59 -15.86 -0.55
CA GLU A 17 11.60 -14.98 -1.15
C GLU A 17 10.30 -15.74 -1.40
N LEU A 18 9.21 -15.28 -0.81
CA LEU A 18 7.90 -15.91 -0.84
C LEU A 18 6.89 -14.94 -1.44
N PHE A 19 5.94 -15.45 -2.20
CA PHE A 19 4.95 -14.62 -2.89
C PHE A 19 3.53 -15.05 -2.54
N GLU A 20 2.68 -14.07 -2.30
CA GLU A 20 1.23 -14.22 -2.17
C GLU A 20 0.56 -13.44 -3.29
N LEU A 21 -0.20 -14.12 -4.14
CA LEU A 21 -1.11 -13.52 -5.10
C LEU A 21 -2.50 -13.51 -4.51
N ASP A 22 -3.05 -12.32 -4.28
CA ASP A 22 -4.41 -12.11 -3.82
C ASP A 22 -5.29 -11.73 -5.01
N MET A 23 -6.20 -12.66 -5.34
CA MET A 23 -7.16 -12.55 -6.45
C MET A 23 -8.58 -12.28 -5.92
N SER A 24 -8.74 -11.78 -4.70
CA SER A 24 -10.06 -11.52 -4.10
C SER A 24 -10.92 -10.53 -4.91
N ASN A 25 -10.31 -9.75 -5.80
CA ASN A 25 -10.97 -8.83 -6.73
C ASN A 25 -11.39 -9.48 -8.06
N THR A 26 -11.11 -10.77 -8.26
CA THR A 26 -11.38 -11.49 -9.51
C THR A 26 -12.49 -12.54 -9.34
N THR A 27 -12.86 -13.20 -10.45
CA THR A 27 -13.88 -14.27 -10.44
C THR A 27 -13.34 -15.53 -9.78
N SER A 28 -12.04 -15.84 -9.97
CA SER A 28 -11.38 -16.99 -9.32
C SER A 28 -11.32 -16.82 -7.80
N GLY A 29 -11.15 -15.58 -7.32
CA GLY A 29 -11.12 -15.27 -5.89
C GLY A 29 -9.93 -15.90 -5.16
N GLY A 30 -9.90 -15.67 -3.84
CA GLY A 30 -8.94 -16.34 -2.96
C GLY A 30 -7.49 -15.85 -3.08
N LYS A 31 -6.58 -16.66 -2.53
CA LYS A 31 -5.16 -16.37 -2.44
C LYS A 31 -4.33 -17.58 -2.83
N LEU A 32 -3.24 -17.33 -3.55
CA LEU A 32 -2.24 -18.33 -3.91
C LEU A 32 -0.91 -17.97 -3.25
N PHE A 33 -0.22 -18.98 -2.72
CA PHE A 33 1.04 -18.84 -2.02
C PHE A 33 2.09 -19.69 -2.73
N PHE A 34 3.18 -19.09 -3.17
CA PHE A 34 4.20 -19.80 -3.97
C PHE A 34 5.63 -19.31 -3.74
N HIS A 35 6.58 -20.19 -4.02
CA HIS A 35 8.02 -19.99 -3.86
C HIS A 35 8.80 -20.72 -4.97
N ALA A 36 9.96 -20.18 -5.35
CA ALA A 36 10.86 -20.76 -6.35
C ALA A 36 11.72 -21.92 -5.78
N GLY A 37 11.11 -22.92 -5.17
CA GLY A 37 11.84 -24.05 -4.61
C GLY A 37 11.03 -24.88 -3.62
N THR A 38 11.72 -25.87 -3.04
CA THR A 38 11.20 -26.74 -1.98
C THR A 38 12.04 -26.58 -0.71
N ASN A 39 11.48 -27.02 0.41
CA ASN A 39 12.21 -27.13 1.67
C ASN A 39 13.21 -28.31 1.67
N GLU A 40 13.90 -28.55 2.78
CA GLU A 40 14.88 -29.65 2.89
C GLU A 40 14.27 -31.06 2.73
N LEU A 41 12.96 -31.18 2.90
CA LEU A 41 12.20 -32.42 2.78
C LEU A 41 11.68 -32.66 1.34
N MET A 42 12.00 -31.76 0.40
CA MET A 42 11.43 -31.73 -0.95
C MET A 42 9.90 -31.47 -0.95
N GLU A 43 9.42 -30.74 0.06
CA GLU A 43 8.02 -30.34 0.23
C GLU A 43 7.85 -28.81 0.08
N PRO A 44 6.61 -28.28 0.02
CA PRO A 44 6.35 -26.85 0.06
C PRO A 44 7.01 -26.15 1.25
N VAL A 45 7.48 -24.92 1.04
CA VAL A 45 8.07 -24.13 2.14
C VAL A 45 6.96 -23.64 3.05
N VAL A 46 7.09 -23.86 4.35
CA VAL A 46 6.13 -23.38 5.36
C VAL A 46 6.66 -22.11 6.01
N TRP A 47 5.88 -21.04 5.96
CA TRP A 47 6.24 -19.78 6.59
C TRP A 47 5.03 -19.12 7.24
N GLN A 48 5.19 -18.72 8.51
CA GLN A 48 4.11 -18.16 9.34
C GLN A 48 2.88 -19.09 9.37
N GLY A 49 3.10 -20.41 9.33
CA GLY A 49 2.05 -21.42 9.31
C GLY A 49 1.31 -21.56 7.97
N VAL A 50 1.78 -20.92 6.90
CA VAL A 50 1.22 -21.03 5.55
C VAL A 50 2.19 -21.81 4.65
N SER A 51 1.67 -22.76 3.88
CA SER A 51 2.44 -23.49 2.87
C SER A 51 2.53 -22.69 1.57
N TYR A 52 3.75 -22.53 1.06
CA TYR A 52 4.08 -21.90 -0.21
C TYR A 52 4.47 -22.97 -1.21
N GLU A 53 3.61 -23.15 -2.22
CA GLU A 53 3.77 -24.19 -3.23
C GLU A 53 4.99 -23.93 -4.12
N PRO A 54 5.74 -24.98 -4.50
CA PRO A 54 6.87 -24.84 -5.40
C PRO A 54 6.36 -24.46 -6.80
N TRP A 55 6.60 -23.22 -7.21
CA TRP A 55 6.28 -22.74 -8.55
C TRP A 55 7.46 -21.97 -9.14
N PRO A 56 7.95 -22.31 -10.35
CA PRO A 56 9.05 -21.59 -10.95
C PRO A 56 8.66 -20.12 -11.19
N ILE A 57 9.33 -19.23 -10.45
CA ILE A 57 9.17 -17.79 -10.55
C ILE A 57 10.55 -17.13 -10.59
N LYS A 58 10.65 -16.08 -11.42
CA LYS A 58 11.76 -15.14 -11.44
C LYS A 58 11.22 -13.74 -11.17
N ALA A 59 11.78 -13.07 -10.18
CA ALA A 59 11.35 -11.74 -9.76
C ALA A 59 12.55 -10.77 -9.85
N SER A 60 12.36 -9.57 -10.39
CA SER A 60 13.43 -8.58 -10.52
C SER A 60 12.91 -7.15 -10.51
N GLY A 61 13.78 -6.16 -10.27
CA GLY A 61 13.43 -4.74 -10.39
C GLY A 61 12.69 -4.16 -9.17
N PHE A 62 12.83 -4.77 -7.99
CA PHE A 62 12.25 -4.28 -6.73
C PHE A 62 13.07 -3.16 -6.06
N ASP A 63 14.29 -2.90 -6.55
CA ASP A 63 15.21 -1.94 -5.96
C ASP A 63 14.71 -0.50 -6.07
N LYS A 64 14.61 0.17 -4.92
CA LYS A 64 14.27 1.60 -4.85
C LYS A 64 15.52 2.42 -5.13
N THR A 65 15.53 3.15 -6.25
CA THR A 65 16.62 4.08 -6.55
C THR A 65 16.38 5.43 -5.88
N GLY A 66 17.45 6.11 -5.44
CA GLY A 66 17.36 7.45 -4.84
C GLY A 66 16.99 8.57 -5.84
N GLN A 67 16.76 8.24 -7.11
CA GLN A 67 16.52 9.19 -8.20
C GLN A 67 15.04 9.56 -8.39
N GLY A 68 14.14 9.04 -7.55
CA GLY A 68 12.74 9.48 -7.48
C GLY A 68 11.78 8.79 -8.44
N THR A 69 12.24 7.88 -9.29
CA THR A 69 11.35 6.97 -10.03
C THR A 69 10.94 5.81 -9.14
N LEU A 70 9.63 5.54 -9.10
CA LEU A 70 9.13 4.34 -8.44
C LEU A 70 9.60 3.11 -9.22
N PRO A 71 10.07 2.04 -8.55
CA PRO A 71 10.43 0.80 -9.23
C PRO A 71 9.21 0.21 -9.93
N ARG A 72 9.46 -0.46 -11.06
CA ARG A 72 8.48 -1.20 -11.86
C ARG A 72 8.95 -2.66 -11.91
N PRO A 73 8.76 -3.43 -10.83
CA PRO A 73 9.28 -4.79 -10.77
C PRO A 73 8.61 -5.67 -11.80
N LYS A 74 9.31 -6.74 -12.18
CA LYS A 74 8.78 -7.77 -13.07
C LYS A 74 8.78 -9.11 -12.39
N ILE A 75 7.67 -9.82 -12.52
CA ILE A 75 7.55 -11.23 -12.12
C ILE A 75 7.28 -12.07 -13.37
N GLN A 76 8.07 -13.13 -13.53
CA GLN A 76 7.93 -14.10 -14.60
C GLN A 76 7.63 -15.45 -13.96
N VAL A 77 6.47 -16.01 -14.27
CA VAL A 77 6.01 -17.29 -13.73
C VAL A 77 5.93 -18.32 -14.84
N SER A 78 6.23 -19.58 -14.51
CA SER A 78 6.03 -20.68 -15.47
C SER A 78 4.54 -20.83 -15.80
N ASN A 79 4.26 -20.99 -17.09
CA ASN A 79 2.93 -21.25 -17.63
C ASN A 79 2.70 -22.75 -17.87
N PHE A 80 3.08 -23.58 -16.90
CA PHE A 80 2.95 -25.03 -17.02
C PHE A 80 1.51 -25.43 -17.34
N ALA A 81 1.34 -26.21 -18.41
CA ALA A 81 0.05 -26.65 -18.95
C ALA A 81 -0.96 -25.53 -19.29
N GLY A 82 -0.49 -24.29 -19.49
CA GLY A 82 -1.37 -23.13 -19.79
C GLY A 82 -2.20 -22.64 -18.60
N THR A 83 -1.86 -23.08 -17.37
CA THR A 83 -2.63 -22.77 -16.16
C THR A 83 -2.70 -21.26 -15.92
N VAL A 84 -1.58 -20.55 -16.09
CA VAL A 84 -1.52 -19.09 -15.87
C VAL A 84 -2.27 -18.37 -16.98
N SER A 85 -2.13 -18.80 -18.23
CA SER A 85 -2.91 -18.26 -19.36
C SER A 85 -4.42 -18.37 -19.15
N ALA A 86 -4.90 -19.49 -18.59
CA ALA A 86 -6.32 -19.67 -18.29
C ALA A 86 -6.80 -18.66 -17.23
N GLU A 87 -6.03 -18.45 -16.16
CA GLU A 87 -6.36 -17.47 -15.11
C GLU A 87 -6.33 -16.03 -15.63
N VAL A 88 -5.33 -15.70 -16.43
CA VAL A 88 -5.17 -14.41 -17.11
C VAL A 88 -6.36 -14.12 -18.01
N GLN A 89 -6.81 -15.10 -18.81
CA GLN A 89 -7.97 -14.96 -19.69
C GLN A 89 -9.29 -14.81 -18.91
N ALA A 90 -9.44 -15.51 -17.78
CA ALA A 90 -10.65 -15.48 -16.97
C ALA A 90 -10.81 -14.19 -16.14
N ASN A 91 -9.71 -13.50 -15.85
CA ASN A 91 -9.65 -12.43 -14.86
C ASN A 91 -8.98 -11.15 -15.37
N ASP A 92 -9.17 -10.82 -16.64
CA ASP A 92 -8.71 -9.56 -17.26
C ASP A 92 -7.22 -9.29 -17.04
N ASP A 93 -6.39 -10.26 -17.44
CA ASP A 93 -4.94 -10.25 -17.26
C ASP A 93 -4.45 -10.12 -15.80
N LEU A 94 -5.33 -10.40 -14.82
CA LEU A 94 -5.09 -10.23 -13.39
C LEU A 94 -4.72 -8.79 -12.99
N VAL A 95 -5.07 -7.81 -13.83
CA VAL A 95 -4.76 -6.39 -13.57
C VAL A 95 -5.44 -5.93 -12.27
N GLY A 96 -4.67 -5.25 -11.43
CA GLY A 96 -5.12 -4.78 -10.11
C GLY A 96 -5.11 -5.86 -9.02
N CYS A 97 -4.82 -7.13 -9.34
CA CYS A 97 -4.54 -8.13 -8.31
C CYS A 97 -3.29 -7.75 -7.51
N ARG A 98 -3.28 -8.11 -6.24
CA ARG A 98 -2.19 -7.75 -5.34
C ARG A 98 -1.19 -8.89 -5.24
N ILE A 99 0.09 -8.55 -5.40
CA ILE A 99 1.24 -9.42 -5.11
C ILE A 99 1.90 -8.93 -3.83
N ILE A 100 2.01 -9.78 -2.82
CA ILE A 100 2.78 -9.51 -1.62
C ILE A 100 4.06 -10.34 -1.67
N ARG A 101 5.21 -9.68 -1.69
CA ARG A 101 6.53 -10.31 -1.58
C ARG A 101 6.97 -10.28 -0.12
N LYS A 102 7.16 -11.46 0.44
CA LYS A 102 7.66 -11.69 1.79
C LYS A 102 9.09 -12.18 1.69
N MET A 103 9.96 -11.68 2.57
CA MET A 103 11.36 -12.10 2.61
C MET A 103 11.77 -12.43 4.03
N THR A 104 12.47 -13.54 4.19
CA THR A 104 13.07 -13.97 5.46
C THR A 104 14.38 -14.69 5.18
N LEU A 105 15.10 -15.09 6.23
CA LEU A 105 16.28 -15.93 6.09
C LEU A 105 15.92 -17.38 6.44
N ALA A 106 16.50 -18.35 5.74
CA ALA A 106 16.14 -19.77 5.86
C ALA A 106 16.18 -20.26 7.31
N ARG A 107 17.13 -19.78 8.12
CA ARG A 107 17.24 -20.11 9.55
C ARG A 107 15.99 -19.75 10.38
N PHE A 108 15.19 -18.78 9.95
CA PHE A 108 14.02 -18.35 10.70
C PHE A 108 12.75 -19.11 10.32
N LEU A 109 12.77 -19.86 9.21
CA LEU A 109 11.64 -20.64 8.71
C LEU A 109 11.02 -21.56 9.76
N ASP A 110 9.75 -21.88 9.60
CA ASP A 110 9.03 -22.76 10.54
C ASP A 110 9.72 -24.13 10.66
N ALA A 111 9.61 -24.76 11.82
CA ALA A 111 10.23 -26.06 12.09
C ALA A 111 9.81 -27.18 11.12
N ALA A 112 8.62 -27.06 10.51
CA ALA A 112 8.09 -28.01 9.53
C ALA A 112 8.96 -28.13 8.26
N ASN A 113 9.87 -27.19 7.99
CA ASN A 113 10.73 -27.22 6.81
C ASN A 113 11.96 -28.14 6.94
N PHE A 114 12.23 -28.65 8.15
CA PHE A 114 13.49 -29.30 8.51
C PHE A 114 13.23 -30.66 9.16
N LYS A 115 14.04 -31.66 8.81
CA LYS A 115 13.86 -33.05 9.30
C LYS A 115 13.93 -33.16 10.83
N ASP A 116 14.82 -32.38 11.44
CA ASP A 116 15.06 -32.37 12.89
C ASP A 116 14.37 -31.18 13.58
N GLY A 117 13.46 -30.49 12.88
CA GLY A 117 12.86 -29.24 13.32
C GLY A 117 13.82 -28.04 13.20
N ASN A 118 13.38 -26.88 13.69
CA ASN A 118 14.20 -25.66 13.67
C ASN A 118 14.15 -24.93 15.01
N PRO A 119 15.23 -24.97 15.82
CA PRO A 119 15.30 -24.26 17.11
C PRO A 119 15.44 -22.75 16.96
N THR A 120 15.75 -22.26 15.76
CA THR A 120 15.90 -20.83 15.44
C THR A 120 14.71 -20.27 14.68
N ALA A 121 13.64 -21.04 14.53
CA ALA A 121 12.38 -20.59 13.94
C ALA A 121 11.85 -19.35 14.69
N ASP A 122 11.59 -18.28 13.96
CA ASP A 122 10.99 -17.06 14.50
C ASP A 122 10.16 -16.36 13.41
N PRO A 123 8.82 -16.47 13.44
CA PRO A 123 7.95 -15.88 12.43
C PRO A 123 7.97 -14.34 12.41
N ASN A 124 8.60 -13.68 13.40
CA ASN A 124 8.74 -12.22 13.45
C ASN A 124 10.04 -11.71 12.84
N GLN A 125 10.98 -12.60 12.49
CA GLN A 125 12.23 -12.22 11.83
C GLN A 125 12.04 -12.21 10.31
N HIS A 126 11.52 -11.12 9.79
CA HIS A 126 11.36 -10.92 8.35
C HIS A 126 11.62 -9.48 7.96
N PHE A 127 11.84 -9.27 6.66
CA PHE A 127 11.83 -7.94 6.09
C PHE A 127 10.40 -7.41 6.02
N PRO A 128 10.19 -6.09 5.95
CA PRO A 128 8.86 -5.55 5.72
C PRO A 128 8.21 -6.16 4.48
N ASP A 129 6.96 -6.59 4.61
CA ASP A 129 6.18 -7.12 3.49
C ASP A 129 6.08 -6.05 2.38
N GLU A 130 6.42 -6.43 1.16
CA GLU A 130 6.36 -5.54 0.02
C GLU A 130 5.07 -5.78 -0.75
N MET A 131 4.22 -4.75 -0.82
CA MET A 131 2.93 -4.82 -1.51
C MET A 131 3.03 -4.19 -2.90
N TRP A 132 2.63 -4.97 -3.90
CA TRP A 132 2.63 -4.60 -5.31
C TRP A 132 1.30 -4.96 -5.96
N PHE A 133 1.01 -4.34 -7.09
CA PHE A 133 -0.19 -4.58 -7.89
C PHE A 133 0.24 -4.96 -9.30
N ILE A 134 -0.47 -5.90 -9.90
CA ILE A 134 -0.28 -6.22 -11.31
C ILE A 134 -0.79 -5.04 -12.13
N GLU A 135 0.11 -4.37 -12.84
CA GLU A 135 -0.22 -3.24 -13.71
C GLU A 135 -0.63 -3.73 -15.10
N GLN A 136 0.17 -4.65 -15.67
CA GLN A 136 -0.05 -5.21 -16.99
C GLN A 136 0.71 -6.52 -17.18
N LYS A 137 0.20 -7.38 -18.06
CA LYS A 137 0.93 -8.51 -18.62
C LYS A 137 1.84 -8.02 -19.73
N THR A 138 3.15 -8.24 -19.59
CA THR A 138 4.17 -7.78 -20.56
C THR A 138 4.59 -8.85 -21.55
N LEU A 139 4.44 -10.13 -21.20
CA LEU A 139 4.77 -11.26 -22.06
C LEU A 139 3.86 -12.44 -21.74
N GLU A 140 3.42 -13.14 -22.77
CA GLU A 140 2.75 -14.44 -22.64
C GLU A 140 3.29 -15.40 -23.70
N THR A 141 3.79 -16.54 -23.25
CA THR A 141 4.18 -17.66 -24.09
C THR A 141 3.63 -18.96 -23.51
N HIS A 142 3.81 -20.06 -24.24
CA HIS A 142 3.44 -21.38 -23.74
C HIS A 142 4.25 -21.81 -22.49
N GLU A 143 5.41 -21.21 -22.26
CA GLU A 143 6.31 -21.59 -21.16
C GLU A 143 6.27 -20.62 -19.98
N VAL A 144 6.00 -19.33 -20.23
CA VAL A 144 6.09 -18.28 -19.22
C VAL A 144 5.07 -17.17 -19.44
N VAL A 145 4.60 -16.58 -18.35
CA VAL A 145 3.88 -15.31 -18.34
C VAL A 145 4.65 -14.30 -17.51
N GLU A 146 4.84 -13.10 -18.03
CA GLU A 146 5.50 -11.98 -17.33
C GLU A 146 4.48 -10.87 -17.03
N PHE A 147 4.54 -10.36 -15.80
CA PHE A 147 3.78 -9.20 -15.36
C PHE A 147 4.71 -8.08 -14.92
N GLU A 148 4.37 -6.86 -15.30
CA GLU A 148 4.91 -5.65 -14.69
C GLU A 148 4.06 -5.29 -13.48
N LEU A 149 4.73 -4.97 -12.38
CA LEU A 149 4.13 -4.60 -11.12
C LEU A 149 4.29 -3.10 -10.87
N SER A 150 3.32 -2.53 -10.17
CA SER A 150 3.35 -1.15 -9.71
C SER A 150 3.09 -1.07 -8.20
N SER A 151 3.57 -0.02 -7.57
CA SER A 151 3.21 0.28 -6.18
C SER A 151 1.86 1.00 -6.13
N VAL A 152 1.17 0.97 -4.99
CA VAL A 152 -0.07 1.76 -4.77
C VAL A 152 0.13 3.25 -5.08
N PHE A 153 1.35 3.78 -4.93
CA PHE A 153 1.67 5.18 -5.21
C PHE A 153 1.58 5.54 -6.70
N ASP A 154 1.67 4.54 -7.58
CA ASP A 154 1.70 4.69 -9.03
C ASP A 154 0.39 4.23 -9.69
N LEU A 155 -0.43 3.46 -8.96
CA LEU A 155 -1.76 3.05 -9.41
C LEU A 155 -2.64 4.29 -9.56
N MET A 156 -3.08 4.56 -10.78
CA MET A 156 -3.74 5.79 -11.20
C MET A 156 -4.81 6.29 -10.20
N GLY A 157 -4.63 7.51 -9.69
CA GLY A 157 -5.72 8.31 -9.09
C GLY A 157 -5.63 8.60 -7.59
N VAL A 158 -4.66 8.06 -6.85
CA VAL A 158 -4.51 8.34 -5.41
C VAL A 158 -3.33 9.29 -5.15
N GLN A 159 -3.61 10.59 -5.04
CA GLN A 159 -2.64 11.56 -4.53
C GLN A 159 -2.61 11.54 -2.99
N LEU A 160 -1.44 11.29 -2.42
CA LEU A 160 -1.16 11.55 -1.02
C LEU A 160 -0.54 12.94 -0.84
N PRO A 161 -0.83 13.66 0.27
CA PRO A 161 -1.81 13.36 1.31
C PRO A 161 -3.26 13.64 0.84
N TYR A 162 -4.21 12.81 1.28
CA TYR A 162 -5.65 12.97 1.00
C TYR A 162 -6.19 14.35 1.40
N ARG A 163 -5.55 14.98 2.41
CA ARG A 163 -5.79 16.36 2.83
C ARG A 163 -4.66 17.26 2.36
N GLN A 164 -4.95 18.12 1.39
CA GLN A 164 -4.01 19.14 0.94
C GLN A 164 -3.75 20.19 2.04
N ILE A 165 -2.48 20.49 2.28
CA ILE A 165 -2.06 21.54 3.21
C ILE A 165 -2.21 22.90 2.53
N ILE A 166 -3.40 23.50 2.65
CA ILE A 166 -3.67 24.85 2.14
C ILE A 166 -3.60 25.84 3.31
N LYS A 167 -2.70 26.82 3.21
CA LYS A 167 -2.39 27.73 4.31
C LYS A 167 -3.56 28.65 4.68
N ASN A 168 -4.12 29.33 3.68
CA ASN A 168 -5.02 30.46 3.90
C ASN A 168 -6.49 30.18 3.54
N THR A 169 -6.84 28.93 3.25
CA THR A 169 -8.18 28.56 2.78
C THR A 169 -8.70 27.35 3.53
N CYS A 170 -9.91 27.46 4.07
CA CYS A 170 -10.65 26.41 4.73
C CYS A 170 -11.34 25.51 3.68
N PRO A 171 -11.03 24.20 3.63
CA PRO A 171 -11.67 23.28 2.71
C PRO A 171 -13.08 22.84 3.15
N TRP A 172 -13.47 23.09 4.40
CA TRP A 172 -14.77 22.64 4.93
C TRP A 172 -15.93 23.27 4.19
N LYS A 173 -16.99 22.49 3.98
CA LYS A 173 -18.27 23.02 3.52
C LYS A 173 -18.78 24.03 4.56
N TYR A 174 -19.14 25.24 4.12
CA TYR A 174 -19.60 26.27 5.05
C TYR A 174 -20.93 25.81 5.65
N ARG A 175 -21.07 25.92 6.99
CA ARG A 175 -22.20 25.35 7.76
C ARG A 175 -22.32 23.82 7.65
N GLY A 176 -21.30 23.13 7.16
CA GLY A 176 -21.22 21.67 7.16
C GLY A 176 -20.75 21.11 8.51
N PRO A 177 -20.83 19.77 8.69
CA PRO A 177 -20.43 19.11 9.92
C PRO A 177 -18.99 19.42 10.36
N GLU A 178 -18.05 19.49 9.42
CA GLU A 178 -16.63 19.75 9.68
C GLU A 178 -16.37 21.23 10.00
N CYS A 179 -17.22 22.12 9.49
CA CYS A 179 -17.17 23.54 9.81
C CYS A 179 -17.75 23.79 11.20
N GLY A 180 -18.84 23.14 11.60
CA GLY A 180 -19.47 23.31 12.92
C GLY A 180 -20.11 24.68 13.18
N TYR A 181 -20.15 25.59 12.20
CA TYR A 181 -20.78 26.91 12.34
C TYR A 181 -22.30 26.82 12.10
N THR A 182 -23.08 27.11 13.14
CA THR A 182 -24.56 27.10 13.09
C THR A 182 -25.19 28.46 13.42
N GLY A 183 -24.38 29.52 13.52
CA GLY A 183 -24.79 30.87 13.91
C GLY A 183 -25.50 31.70 12.82
N PRO A 184 -25.70 33.02 13.04
CA PRO A 184 -26.42 33.93 12.14
C PRO A 184 -25.71 34.14 10.78
N TYR A 185 -26.31 34.90 9.86
CA TYR A 185 -25.71 35.18 8.56
C TYR A 185 -24.63 36.25 8.64
N PHE A 186 -23.62 36.15 7.77
CA PHE A 186 -22.53 37.11 7.68
C PHE A 186 -22.21 37.40 6.22
N ASP A 187 -22.02 38.66 5.88
CA ASP A 187 -21.70 39.07 4.51
C ASP A 187 -20.24 38.77 4.12
N LYS A 188 -19.90 39.08 2.86
CA LYS A 188 -18.55 38.91 2.32
C LYS A 188 -17.46 39.71 3.05
N ASN A 189 -17.86 40.75 3.79
CA ASN A 189 -16.96 41.61 4.57
C ASN A 189 -16.90 41.17 6.05
N ASN A 190 -17.46 39.99 6.38
CA ASN A 190 -17.55 39.46 7.75
C ASN A 190 -18.39 40.31 8.70
N GLN A 191 -19.38 41.05 8.19
CA GLN A 191 -20.37 41.76 9.00
C GLN A 191 -21.64 40.92 9.14
N GLN A 192 -22.21 40.88 10.35
CA GLN A 192 -23.45 40.14 10.58
C GLN A 192 -24.61 40.76 9.81
N THR A 193 -25.39 39.94 9.12
CA THR A 193 -26.53 40.35 8.31
C THR A 193 -27.76 39.50 8.66
N THR A 194 -28.95 40.04 8.42
CA THR A 194 -30.23 39.32 8.53
C THR A 194 -30.66 38.73 7.20
N MET A 195 -30.04 39.13 6.08
CA MET A 195 -30.37 38.67 4.75
C MET A 195 -29.67 37.35 4.43
N SER A 196 -30.44 36.27 4.26
CA SER A 196 -29.90 34.94 3.90
C SER A 196 -29.14 34.95 2.57
N GLY A 197 -29.63 35.72 1.57
CA GLY A 197 -28.98 35.85 0.27
C GLY A 197 -27.62 36.58 0.28
N ALA A 198 -27.28 37.23 1.39
CA ALA A 198 -25.99 37.87 1.58
C ALA A 198 -25.01 37.00 2.38
N ASP A 199 -25.42 35.83 2.87
CA ASP A 199 -24.56 34.96 3.67
C ASP A 199 -23.41 34.39 2.83
N TYR A 200 -22.19 34.77 3.18
CA TYR A 200 -21.00 34.38 2.44
C TYR A 200 -19.80 34.14 3.37
N CYS A 201 -19.16 32.99 3.19
CA CYS A 201 -17.91 32.67 3.87
C CYS A 201 -16.74 32.72 2.89
N THR A 202 -15.79 33.62 3.12
CA THR A 202 -14.60 33.78 2.26
C THR A 202 -13.59 32.63 2.38
N LYS A 203 -13.88 31.64 3.25
CA LYS A 203 -13.02 30.49 3.59
C LYS A 203 -11.67 30.88 4.21
N ARG A 204 -11.47 32.11 4.63
CA ARG A 204 -10.26 32.54 5.34
C ARG A 204 -10.46 32.47 6.86
N TYR A 205 -9.36 32.52 7.61
CA TYR A 205 -9.41 32.41 9.07
C TYR A 205 -10.16 33.58 9.72
N ASP A 206 -10.01 34.79 9.17
CA ASP A 206 -10.75 35.99 9.58
C ASP A 206 -12.27 35.79 9.53
N SER A 207 -12.80 35.10 8.52
CA SER A 207 -14.22 34.73 8.46
C SER A 207 -14.63 33.83 9.62
N CYS A 208 -13.80 32.86 9.98
CA CYS A 208 -14.10 32.01 11.15
C CYS A 208 -13.95 32.80 12.45
N ASN A 209 -12.98 33.71 12.54
CA ASN A 209 -12.75 34.54 13.72
C ASN A 209 -13.89 35.53 13.98
N ALA A 210 -14.45 36.16 12.94
CA ALA A 210 -15.65 37.00 13.07
C ALA A 210 -16.87 36.24 13.62
N ARG A 211 -16.88 34.91 13.46
CA ARG A 211 -17.95 33.99 13.85
C ARG A 211 -17.63 33.22 15.15
N ARG A 212 -16.52 33.55 15.83
CA ARG A 212 -15.96 32.78 16.96
C ARG A 212 -16.97 32.45 18.05
N ASN A 213 -17.83 33.41 18.39
CA ASN A 213 -18.79 33.28 19.49
C ASN A 213 -19.94 32.29 19.21
N TYR A 214 -20.06 31.81 17.98
CA TYR A 214 -21.11 30.89 17.56
C TYR A 214 -20.59 29.47 17.30
N PHE A 215 -19.30 29.22 17.51
CA PHE A 215 -18.78 27.86 17.58
C PHE A 215 -18.96 27.29 18.98
N ALA A 216 -19.13 25.98 19.07
CA ALA A 216 -19.18 25.28 20.35
C ALA A 216 -17.93 25.62 21.19
N ASN A 217 -18.16 26.10 22.41
CA ASN A 217 -17.11 26.48 23.36
C ASN A 217 -16.12 27.56 22.85
N GLY A 218 -16.50 28.34 21.82
CA GLY A 218 -15.64 29.37 21.24
C GLY A 218 -14.40 28.83 20.52
N VAL A 219 -14.39 27.54 20.20
CA VAL A 219 -13.31 26.84 19.48
C VAL A 219 -13.55 26.97 17.98
N ILE A 220 -12.62 27.62 17.27
CA ILE A 220 -12.73 27.78 15.82
C ILE A 220 -12.32 26.48 15.13
N HIS A 221 -13.25 25.89 14.36
CA HIS A 221 -13.01 24.70 13.54
C HIS A 221 -12.50 25.08 12.14
N PHE A 222 -11.40 25.83 12.06
CA PHE A 222 -10.79 26.20 10.78
C PHE A 222 -10.04 25.01 10.17
N GLY A 223 -10.34 24.68 8.92
CA GLY A 223 -9.77 23.51 8.23
C GLY A 223 -8.43 23.74 7.53
N GLY A 224 -7.98 24.99 7.41
CA GLY A 224 -6.70 25.34 6.79
C GLY A 224 -5.53 25.32 7.78
N PHE A 225 -4.31 25.43 7.26
CA PHE A 225 -3.07 25.28 8.02
C PHE A 225 -2.34 26.62 8.16
N ILE A 226 -2.79 27.46 9.09
CA ILE A 226 -2.31 28.85 9.27
C ILE A 226 -0.80 28.91 9.56
N GLY A 227 -0.28 27.93 10.29
CA GLY A 227 1.13 27.81 10.64
C GLY A 227 2.04 27.21 9.56
N ALA A 228 1.48 26.76 8.42
CA ALA A 228 2.29 26.18 7.36
C ALA A 228 3.10 27.30 6.65
N THR A 229 4.42 27.19 6.69
CA THR A 229 5.36 27.98 5.90
C THR A 229 6.10 27.05 4.95
N ARG A 230 6.29 27.46 3.69
CA ARG A 230 7.27 26.77 2.85
C ARG A 230 8.64 27.04 3.46
N TYR A 231 9.35 25.97 3.82
CA TYR A 231 10.81 26.06 3.96
C TYR A 231 11.34 26.38 2.57
N GLY A 232 11.97 27.55 2.44
CA GLY A 232 12.77 27.92 1.28
C GLY A 232 14.17 27.37 1.42
#